data_AF-A0A0G4L3T7-F1
#
_entry.id   AF-A0A0G4L3T7-F1
#
_cell.length_a   1.000
_cell.length_b   1.000
_cell.length_c   1.000
_cell.angle_alpha   90.00
_cell.angle_beta   90.00
_cell.angle_gamma   90.00
#
_symmetry.space_group_name_H-M   'P 1'
#
loop_
_entity.id
_entity.type
_entity.pdbx_description
1 polymer ?
#
loop_
_entity_poly.entity_id
_entity_poly.type
_entity_poly.pdbx_seq_one_letter_code
_entity_poly.pdbx_strand_id
1 'polypeptide(L)'
;MVSFQTLLLLAATALSVTALPSTSAKPPGNPPPPTKTPAPRARCVPGTKCGPTMCGAGQVCCNASCGICTPPDGACIQIFCDSASKF
;
A
#
# COMPACT_ATOMS: atom_id res chain seq x y z
N MET A 1 37.25 -16.14 38.91
CA MET A 1 38.01 -15.90 37.67
C MET A 1 37.27 -16.60 36.54
N VAL A 2 36.32 -15.92 35.92
CA VAL A 2 35.56 -16.44 34.79
C VAL A 2 36.33 -16.03 33.54
N SER A 3 36.94 -17.02 32.87
CA SER A 3 37.88 -16.83 31.77
C SER A 3 37.21 -16.07 30.62
N PHE A 4 37.83 -14.98 30.14
CA PHE A 4 37.31 -14.14 29.05
C PHE A 4 36.97 -14.93 27.77
N GLN A 5 37.52 -16.14 27.61
CA GLN A 5 37.15 -17.05 26.52
C GLN A 5 35.67 -17.49 26.58
N THR A 6 35.06 -17.57 27.77
CA THR A 6 33.64 -17.93 27.93
C THR A 6 32.69 -16.79 27.54
N LEU A 7 33.14 -15.53 27.57
CA LEU A 7 32.28 -14.39 27.22
C LEU A 7 32.12 -14.23 25.69
N LEU A 8 33.07 -14.73 24.91
CA LEU A 8 33.04 -14.60 23.44
C LEU A 8 32.16 -15.67 22.75
N LEU A 9 31.86 -16.80 23.42
CA LEU A 9 31.05 -17.87 22.83
C LEU A 9 29.53 -17.64 22.90
N LEU A 10 29.04 -16.71 23.73
CA LEU A 10 27.59 -16.43 23.81
C LEU A 10 27.06 -15.53 22.68
N ALA A 11 27.90 -15.04 21.77
CA ALA A 11 27.49 -14.16 20.68
C ALA A 11 27.13 -14.90 19.36
N ALA A 12 27.21 -16.25 19.33
CA ALA A 12 27.18 -17.00 18.07
C ALA A 12 25.95 -17.90 17.84
N THR A 13 24.91 -17.85 18.66
CA THR A 13 23.73 -18.72 18.45
C THR A 13 22.54 -17.97 17.87
N ALA A 14 22.35 -18.21 16.57
CA ALA A 14 21.08 -18.22 15.86
C ALA A 14 20.42 -16.88 15.49
N LEU A 15 21.10 -16.11 14.64
CA LEU A 15 20.39 -15.37 13.56
C LEU A 15 19.94 -16.40 12.50
N SER A 16 19.01 -17.27 12.89
CA SER A 16 18.26 -18.11 11.96
C SER A 16 17.26 -17.19 11.27
N VAL A 17 17.70 -16.61 10.15
CA VAL A 17 16.83 -15.95 9.17
C VAL A 17 15.81 -17.01 8.74
N THR A 18 14.65 -17.03 9.38
CA THR A 18 13.46 -17.67 8.80
C THR A 18 13.21 -16.93 7.51
N ALA A 19 13.64 -17.54 6.41
CA ALA A 19 13.30 -17.13 5.06
C ALA A 19 11.81 -16.75 5.05
N LEU A 20 11.51 -15.50 4.71
CA LEU A 20 10.15 -15.20 4.28
C LEU A 20 9.83 -16.20 3.16
N PRO A 21 8.67 -16.87 3.17
CA PRO A 21 8.25 -17.55 1.98
C PRO A 21 8.17 -16.49 0.89
N SER A 22 9.06 -16.59 -0.10
CA SER A 22 8.82 -16.01 -1.41
C SER A 22 7.55 -16.67 -1.92
N THR A 23 6.40 -16.16 -1.51
CA THR A 23 5.17 -16.34 -2.26
C THR A 23 5.45 -15.64 -3.57
N SER A 24 6.00 -16.41 -4.51
CA SER A 24 6.04 -16.07 -5.92
C SER A 24 4.61 -15.69 -6.27
N ALA A 25 4.34 -14.38 -6.23
CA ALA A 25 3.09 -13.85 -6.69
C ALA A 25 3.04 -14.28 -8.14
N LYS A 26 2.14 -15.21 -8.44
CA LYS A 26 1.83 -15.59 -9.81
C LYS A 26 1.72 -14.27 -10.58
N PRO A 27 2.50 -14.07 -11.66
CA PRO A 27 2.34 -12.89 -12.50
C PRO A 27 0.83 -12.75 -12.75
N PRO A 28 0.24 -11.56 -12.62
CA PRO A 28 -1.15 -11.40 -13.01
C PRO A 28 -1.22 -11.90 -14.44
N GLY A 29 -1.82 -13.09 -14.61
CA GLY A 29 -2.07 -13.62 -15.93
C GLY A 29 -2.84 -12.53 -16.65
N ASN A 30 -2.50 -12.28 -17.92
CA ASN A 30 -3.24 -11.32 -18.71
C ASN A 30 -4.74 -11.58 -18.48
N PRO A 31 -5.52 -10.53 -18.19
CA PRO A 31 -6.94 -10.70 -17.97
C PRO A 31 -7.50 -11.53 -19.13
N PRO A 32 -8.41 -12.47 -18.85
CA PRO A 32 -9.02 -13.25 -19.91
C PRO A 32 -9.51 -12.29 -21.00
N PRO A 33 -9.39 -12.65 -22.29
CA PRO A 33 -9.93 -11.82 -23.36
C PRO A 33 -11.37 -11.47 -23.01
N PRO A 34 -11.83 -10.23 -23.23
CA PRO A 34 -13.14 -9.78 -22.80
C PRO A 34 -14.18 -10.74 -23.35
N THR A 35 -14.67 -11.64 -22.50
CA THR A 35 -15.85 -12.42 -22.80
C THR A 35 -16.94 -11.38 -23.02
N LYS A 36 -17.64 -11.49 -24.15
CA LYS A 36 -18.74 -10.60 -24.54
C LYS A 36 -19.97 -10.73 -23.61
N THR A 37 -19.76 -11.10 -22.36
CA THR A 37 -20.73 -10.95 -21.29
C THR A 37 -20.69 -9.48 -20.89
N PRO A 38 -21.77 -8.71 -21.11
CA PRO A 38 -21.84 -7.37 -20.54
C PRO A 38 -21.67 -7.53 -19.02
N ALA A 39 -20.58 -6.99 -18.48
CA ALA A 39 -20.40 -6.88 -17.03
C ALA A 39 -21.73 -6.36 -16.45
N PRO A 40 -22.25 -6.93 -15.34
CA PRO A 40 -23.44 -6.37 -14.70
C PRO A 40 -23.14 -4.89 -14.52
N ARG A 41 -23.96 -4.03 -15.19
CA ARG A 41 -23.71 -2.59 -15.34
C ARG A 41 -23.00 -2.10 -14.09
N ALA A 42 -21.70 -1.80 -14.21
CA ALA A 42 -20.92 -1.39 -13.06
C ALA A 42 -21.68 -0.21 -12.47
N ARG A 43 -22.33 -0.41 -11.32
CA ARG A 43 -23.01 0.68 -10.64
C ARG A 43 -21.90 1.65 -10.33
N CYS A 44 -21.94 2.84 -10.91
CA CYS A 44 -21.03 3.90 -10.53
C CYS A 44 -21.31 4.17 -9.05
N VAL A 45 -20.52 3.57 -8.17
CA VAL A 45 -20.55 3.93 -6.76
C VAL A 45 -20.03 5.36 -6.73
N PRO A 46 -20.81 6.34 -6.24
CA PRO A 46 -20.38 7.72 -6.21
C PRO A 46 -19.08 7.80 -5.41
N GLY A 47 -18.01 8.24 -6.07
CA GLY A 47 -16.75 8.56 -5.40
C GLY A 47 -16.87 9.84 -4.59
N THR A 48 -15.97 10.03 -3.62
CA THR A 48 -15.91 11.28 -2.84
C THR A 48 -14.93 12.24 -3.49
N LYS A 49 -15.31 13.50 -3.72
CA LYS A 49 -14.38 14.52 -4.24
C LYS A 49 -13.33 14.86 -3.19
N CYS A 50 -12.06 14.86 -3.58
CA CYS A 50 -10.92 15.19 -2.74
C CYS A 50 -9.96 16.08 -3.51
N GLY A 51 -10.17 17.40 -3.43
CA GLY A 51 -9.40 18.36 -4.23
C GLY A 51 -9.49 18.09 -5.74
N PRO A 52 -8.35 17.88 -6.44
CA PRO A 52 -8.33 17.56 -7.87
C PRO A 52 -8.72 16.10 -8.18
N THR A 53 -8.78 15.22 -7.18
CA THR A 53 -9.00 13.78 -7.35
C THR A 53 -10.43 13.38 -6.93
N MET A 54 -10.95 12.29 -7.49
CA MET A 54 -12.14 11.59 -6.99
C MET A 54 -11.70 10.28 -6.33
N CYS A 55 -12.00 10.11 -5.04
CA CYS A 55 -11.71 8.89 -4.31
C CYS A 55 -12.66 7.77 -4.71
N GLY A 56 -12.13 6.54 -4.79
CA GLY A 56 -12.92 5.36 -5.14
C GLY A 56 -13.95 4.98 -4.08
N ALA A 57 -14.79 4.01 -4.41
CA ALA A 57 -15.74 3.42 -3.47
C ALA A 57 -15.04 2.92 -2.20
N GLY A 58 -15.57 3.27 -1.03
CA GLY A 58 -15.03 2.83 0.26
C GLY A 58 -13.74 3.52 0.69
N GLN A 59 -13.26 4.53 -0.06
CA GLN A 59 -12.15 5.39 0.37
C GLN A 59 -12.66 6.71 0.95
N VAL A 60 -11.84 7.34 1.79
CA VAL A 60 -12.07 8.66 2.36
C VAL A 60 -11.06 9.67 1.84
N CYS A 61 -11.46 10.94 1.77
CA CYS A 61 -10.53 12.03 1.45
C CYS A 61 -9.60 12.27 2.65
N CYS A 62 -8.30 12.06 2.45
CA CYS A 62 -7.29 12.29 3.47
C CYS A 62 -6.74 13.72 3.41
N ASN A 63 -6.28 14.14 2.23
CA ASN A 63 -5.68 15.45 2.05
C ASN A 63 -6.20 16.08 0.76
N ALA A 64 -7.12 17.04 0.91
CA ALA A 64 -7.75 17.71 -0.20
C ALA A 64 -6.79 18.65 -0.97
N SER A 65 -5.75 19.18 -0.34
CA SER A 65 -4.77 20.04 -1.03
C SER A 65 -4.01 19.25 -2.10
N CYS A 66 -3.70 17.99 -1.80
CA CYS A 66 -2.95 17.10 -2.69
C CYS A 66 -3.83 16.09 -3.43
N GLY A 67 -5.12 16.00 -3.11
CA GLY A 67 -6.04 14.99 -3.64
C GLY A 67 -5.68 13.55 -3.25
N ILE A 68 -5.22 13.34 -2.01
CA ILE A 68 -4.84 12.02 -1.48
C ILE A 68 -6.06 11.33 -0.88
N CYS A 69 -6.31 10.10 -1.32
CA CYS A 69 -7.35 9.21 -0.82
C CYS A 69 -6.72 8.07 0.00
N THR A 70 -7.42 7.60 1.03
CA THR A 70 -6.94 6.52 1.91
C THR A 70 -8.11 5.61 2.32
N PRO A 71 -7.88 4.35 2.74
CA PRO A 71 -8.90 3.55 3.40
C PRO A 71 -9.41 4.23 4.69
N PRO A 72 -10.61 3.87 5.19
CA PRO A 72 -11.04 4.26 6.52
C PRO A 72 -9.97 3.89 7.55
N ASP A 73 -9.70 4.80 8.49
CA ASP A 73 -8.68 4.65 9.54
C ASP A 73 -7.23 4.50 9.05
N GLY A 74 -6.98 4.68 7.75
CA GLY A 74 -5.64 4.70 7.19
C GLY A 74 -4.85 5.92 7.65
N ALA A 75 -3.53 5.75 7.79
CA ALA A 75 -2.63 6.87 8.06
C ALA A 75 -2.76 7.95 6.98
N CYS A 76 -2.76 9.22 7.40
CA CYS A 76 -2.95 10.36 6.52
C CYS A 76 -1.87 11.40 6.74
N ILE A 77 -1.10 11.70 5.69
CA ILE A 77 -0.12 12.78 5.72
C ILE A 77 -0.79 14.10 5.30
N GLN A 78 -0.69 15.10 6.16
CA GLN A 78 -1.17 16.44 5.87
C GLN A 78 -0.01 17.32 5.43
N ILE A 79 0.13 17.45 4.11
CA ILE A 79 1.09 18.31 3.43
C ILE A 79 0.34 19.27 2.52
N PHE A 80 0.82 20.50 2.41
CA PHE A 80 0.29 21.43 1.43
C PHE A 80 0.92 21.16 0.07
N CYS A 81 0.09 20.92 -0.94
CA CYS A 81 0.51 20.88 -2.33
C CYS A 81 0.14 22.21 -2.99
N ASP A 82 1.14 22.90 -3.52
CA ASP A 82 0.88 24.03 -4.40
C ASP A 82 0.25 23.50 -5.69
N SER A 83 -1.04 23.77 -5.87
CA SER A 83 -1.78 23.41 -7.07
C SER A 83 -1.62 24.47 -8.17
N ALA A 84 -0.68 25.41 -8.00
CA ALA A 84 -0.58 26.66 -8.74
C ALA A 84 0.83 26.87 -9.32
N SER A 85 1.26 25.97 -10.21
CA SER A 85 2.34 26.30 -11.16
C SER A 85 2.12 25.58 -12.47
N LYS A 86 1.01 25.91 -13.13
CA LYS A 86 0.90 25.79 -14.59
C LYS A 86 1.34 27.15 -15.15
N PHE A 87 2.65 27.37 -15.21
CA PHE A 87 3.24 28.45 -15.99
C PHE A 87 3.33 28.02 -17.46
#